data_AF-A0A3D5UTN0-F1
#
_entry.id   AF-A0A3D5UTN0-F1
#
_cell.length_a   1.000
_cell.length_b   1.000
_cell.length_c   1.000
_cell.angle_alpha   90.00
_cell.angle_beta   90.00
_cell.angle_gamma   90.00
#
_symmetry.space_group_name_H-M   'P 1'
#
loop_
_entity.id
_entity.type
_entity.pdbx_description
1 polymer ?
#
loop_
_entity_poly.entity_id
_entity_poly.type
_entity_poly.pdbx_seq_one_letter_code
_entity_poly.pdbx_strand_id
1 'polypeptide(L)' 'LMDVAYDDQVYVDDRTIDSHIKRLRKKFKEVDNSFDAIETLYGVGYRYRDA' A
#
# COMPACT_ATOMS: atom_id res chain seq x y z
N LEU A 1 -20.94 10.99 16.27
CA LEU A 1 -19.56 10.91 16.78
C LEU A 1 -19.29 9.48 17.23
N MET A 2 -19.03 8.59 16.27
CA MET A 2 -18.26 7.37 16.47
C MET A 2 -17.87 6.86 15.09
N ASP A 3 -16.58 6.70 14.91
CA ASP A 3 -15.89 6.34 13.69
C ASP A 3 -16.44 5.05 13.08
N VAL A 4 -17.06 5.14 11.90
CA VAL A 4 -17.30 3.98 11.03
C VAL A 4 -16.02 3.73 10.23
N ALA A 5 -14.93 3.57 10.97
CA ALA A 5 -13.61 3.32 10.46
C ALA A 5 -13.36 1.81 10.50
N TYR A 6 -13.04 1.26 9.33
CA TYR A 6 -12.39 -0.03 9.11
C TYR A 6 -13.20 -1.29 9.45
N ASP A 7 -14.11 -1.68 8.56
CA ASP A 7 -14.46 -3.11 8.45
C ASP A 7 -14.63 -3.57 6.99
N ASP A 8 -13.63 -3.22 6.17
CA ASP A 8 -13.37 -3.97 4.93
C ASP A 8 -11.85 -4.20 4.87
N GLN A 9 -11.29 -4.78 5.93
CA GLN A 9 -9.95 -5.35 5.89
C GLN A 9 -10.04 -6.62 5.04
N VAL A 10 -10.05 -6.37 3.74
CA VAL A 10 -9.92 -7.29 2.62
C VAL A 10 -8.85 -8.33 2.97
N TYR A 11 -9.32 -9.52 3.38
CA TYR A 11 -8.50 -10.71 3.59
C TYR A 11 -8.08 -11.26 2.21
N VAL A 12 -7.31 -10.47 1.45
CA VAL A 12 -6.69 -10.90 0.20
C VAL A 12 -5.34 -11.47 0.54
N ASP A 13 -5.07 -12.71 0.09
CA ASP A 13 -3.80 -13.42 0.30
C ASP A 13 -2.62 -12.45 0.18
N ASP A 14 -1.97 -12.16 1.31
CA ASP A 14 -0.91 -11.15 1.45
C ASP A 14 0.15 -11.29 0.35
N ARG A 15 0.40 -12.53 -0.10
CA ARG A 15 1.38 -12.83 -1.15
C ARG A 15 1.00 -12.28 -2.52
N THR A 16 -0.30 -12.12 -2.80
CA THR A 16 -0.79 -11.50 -4.05
C THR A 16 -0.62 -9.98 -3.99
N ILE A 17 -0.94 -9.36 -2.85
CA ILE A 17 -0.80 -7.90 -2.63
C ILE A 17 0.66 -7.47 -2.79
N ASP A 18 1.61 -8.22 -2.22
CA ASP A 18 3.05 -7.96 -2.36
C ASP A 18 3.48 -7.79 -3.82
N SER A 19 3.00 -8.68 -4.68
CA SER A 19 3.31 -8.64 -6.11
C SER A 19 2.72 -7.39 -6.79
N HIS A 20 1.52 -6.97 -6.40
CA HIS A 20 0.92 -5.74 -6.90
C HIS A 20 1.67 -4.49 -6.42
N ILE A 21 2.01 -4.42 -5.13
CA ILE A 21 2.76 -3.29 -4.57
C ILE A 21 4.13 -3.17 -5.21
N LYS A 22 4.83 -4.29 -5.43
CA LYS A 22 6.12 -4.30 -6.15
C LYS A 22 5.99 -3.73 -7.56
N ARG A 23 4.96 -4.14 -8.30
CA ARG A 23 4.70 -3.63 -9.67
C ARG A 23 4.34 -2.15 -9.67
N LEU A 24 3.53 -1.69 -8.72
CA LEU A 24 3.16 -0.28 -8.58
C LEU A 24 4.39 0.59 -8.29
N ARG A 25 5.18 0.25 -7.26
CA ARG A 25 6.43 0.96 -6.92
C ARG A 25 7.37 1.04 -8.13
N LYS A 26 7.48 -0.04 -8.91
CA LYS A 26 8.29 -0.03 -10.14
C LYS A 26 7.78 1.00 -11.16
N LYS A 27 6.47 1.01 -11.47
CA LYS A 27 5.88 1.97 -12.42
C LYS A 27 6.08 3.42 -11.98
N PHE A 28 5.94 3.71 -10.68
CA PHE A 28 6.22 5.06 -10.18
C PHE A 28 7.69 5.41 -10.32
N LYS A 29 8.60 4.48 -9.99
CA LYS A 29 10.04 4.69 -10.16
C LYS A 29 10.50 4.89 -11.60
N GLU A 30 9.74 4.41 -12.58
CA GLU A 30 9.99 4.68 -14.00
C GLU A 30 9.78 6.17 -14.36
N VAL A 31 8.93 6.89 -13.61
CA VAL A 31 8.64 8.32 -13.83
C VAL A 31 9.38 9.21 -12.82
N ASP A 32 9.46 8.76 -11.56
CA ASP A 32 10.11 9.43 -10.45
C ASP A 32 10.99 8.45 -9.67
N ASN A 33 12.31 8.51 -9.92
CA ASN A 33 13.30 7.66 -9.27
C ASN A 33 13.31 7.80 -7.73
N SER A 34 12.82 8.92 -7.20
CA SER A 34 12.78 9.20 -5.75
C SER A 34 11.49 8.72 -5.08
N PHE A 35 10.53 8.17 -5.82
CA PHE A 35 9.25 7.74 -5.29
C PHE A 35 9.37 6.75 -4.12
N ASP A 36 8.78 7.13 -2.98
CA ASP A 36 8.76 6.39 -1.72
C ASP A 36 7.39 6.42 -1.00
N ALA A 37 6.34 6.97 -1.63
CA ALA A 37 5.05 7.24 -0.98
C ALA A 37 4.24 5.99 -0.57
N ILE A 38 4.55 4.81 -1.11
CA ILE A 38 3.92 3.55 -0.70
C ILE A 38 4.79 2.88 0.37
N GLU A 39 4.34 2.90 1.61
CA GLU A 39 5.01 2.33 2.78
C GLU A 39 4.47 0.94 3.14
N THR A 40 5.32 0.09 3.70
CA THR A 40 4.93 -1.22 4.23
C THR A 40 4.78 -1.11 5.75
N LEU A 41 3.59 -1.43 6.25
CA LEU A 41 3.28 -1.49 7.67
C LEU A 41 3.24 -2.96 8.11
N TYR A 42 4.29 -3.40 8.82
CA TYR A 42 4.38 -4.79 9.28
C TYR A 42 3.18 -5.18 10.14
N GLY A 43 2.48 -6.26 9.75
CA GLY A 43 1.30 -6.77 10.45
C GLY A 43 0.00 -6.00 10.17
N VAL A 44 0.03 -4.97 9.30
CA VAL A 44 -1.15 -4.14 8.96
C VAL A 44 -1.36 -4.08 7.44
N GLY A 45 -0.29 -4.09 6.64
CA GLY A 45 -0.37 -4.06 5.18
C GLY A 45 0.42 -2.89 4.59
N TYR A 46 -0.24 -2.06 3.79
CA TYR A 46 0.41 -0.99 3.02
C TYR A 46 -0.31 0.34 3.21
N ARG A 47 0.44 1.44 3.19
CA ARG A 47 -0.10 2.80 3.31
C ARG A 47 0.46 3.70 2.22
N TYR A 48 -0.39 4.58 1.68
CA TYR A 48 0.05 5.68 0.84
C TYR A 48 0.20 6.95 1.69
N ARG A 49 1.34 7.65 1.53
CA ARG A 49 1.60 8.95 2.15
C ARG A 49 1.29 10.03 1.13
N ASP A 50 0.25 10.83 1.40
CA ASP A 50 0.06 12.10 0.70
C ASP A 50 1.13 13.09 1.17
N ALA A 51 1.68 13.86 0.22
CA ALA A 51 2.74 14.85 0.46
C ALA A 51 2.26 16.01 1.33
#